data_AF-A0A2W6BPD7-F1
#
_entry.id   AF-A0A2W6BPD7-F1
#
_cell.length_a   1.000
_cell.length_b   1.000
_cell.length_c   1.000
_cell.angle_alpha   90.00
_cell.angle_beta   90.00
_cell.angle_gamma   90.00
#
_symmetry.space_group_name_H-M   'P 1'
#
loop_
_entity.id
_entity.type
_entity.pdbx_description
1 polymer ?
#
loop_
_entity_poly.entity_id
_entity_poly.type
_entity_poly.pdbx_seq_one_letter_code
_entity_poly.pdbx_strand_id
1 'polypeptide(L)'
;LRLIMDSLRYWVVECHVDGFRFDLAAALARELFDVDRLSAFFDVIHQDPVLSQVKLIAEPWDVGPGGYQVGNFPVLWSEWNGVYRDTIRDFWRGHASRGDFASRLSGSADLYQDDGRSPVASINFITAHDGFTLADLVSYEHKHNEDNLEDDRDGTDDNRSWNCGAEGETDDLAIVELRSRQQRNLLTTLLISQGTPMLLGGDELGRTQQGNNNAWCQDNELSWYDWGEDPRSGELRDFTRRLIRLRREHPVLRRQSFLRGRDIDDSDLPDVWWFRPDGRKMTRRDWQDGEPVLGMFLNGLG
;
A
#
# COMPACT_ATOMS: atom_id res chain seq x y z
N LEU A 1 25.50 -13.67 -8.51
CA LEU A 1 24.79 -14.46 -7.46
C LEU A 1 25.55 -14.57 -6.15
N ARG A 2 26.74 -15.21 -6.07
CA ARG A 2 27.48 -15.39 -4.79
C ARG A 2 27.62 -14.11 -3.94
N LEU A 3 28.06 -13.00 -4.54
CA LEU A 3 28.20 -11.72 -3.83
C LEU A 3 26.88 -11.26 -3.19
N ILE A 4 25.76 -11.43 -3.88
CA ILE A 4 24.43 -11.04 -3.38
C ILE A 4 24.05 -11.93 -2.19
N MET A 5 24.22 -13.25 -2.31
CA MET A 5 23.91 -14.19 -1.23
C MET A 5 24.78 -13.96 0.01
N ASP A 6 26.09 -13.76 -0.18
CA ASP A 6 27.02 -13.48 0.93
C ASP A 6 26.67 -12.14 1.61
N SER A 7 26.28 -11.12 0.85
CA SER A 7 25.81 -9.83 1.37
C SER A 7 24.53 -9.99 2.20
N LEU A 8 23.51 -10.67 1.66
CA LEU A 8 22.24 -10.90 2.37
C LEU A 8 22.49 -11.67 3.68
N ARG A 9 23.29 -12.74 3.64
CA ARG A 9 23.65 -13.51 4.83
C ARG A 9 24.41 -12.67 5.85
N TYR A 10 25.35 -11.84 5.41
CA TYR A 10 26.08 -10.94 6.31
C TYR A 10 25.13 -10.03 7.06
N TRP A 11 24.18 -9.39 6.37
CA TRP A 11 23.19 -8.53 7.02
C TRP A 11 22.30 -9.28 8.01
N VAL A 12 21.93 -10.53 7.72
CA VAL A 12 21.11 -11.34 8.64
C VAL A 12 21.93 -11.84 9.85
N VAL A 13 23.10 -12.44 9.61
CA VAL A 13 23.88 -13.13 10.65
C VAL A 13 24.69 -12.15 11.50
N GLU A 14 25.36 -11.17 10.87
CA GLU A 14 26.28 -10.26 11.55
C GLU A 14 25.58 -8.98 12.00
N CYS A 15 24.60 -8.49 11.22
CA CYS A 15 23.89 -7.25 11.52
C CYS A 15 22.47 -7.48 12.10
N HIS A 16 22.03 -8.73 12.20
CA HIS A 16 20.72 -9.12 12.75
C HIS A 16 19.52 -8.46 12.05
N VAL A 17 19.61 -8.27 10.73
CA VAL A 17 18.48 -7.79 9.90
C VAL A 17 17.40 -8.89 9.78
N ASP A 18 16.14 -8.54 10.07
CA ASP A 18 15.00 -9.47 10.08
C ASP A 18 14.37 -9.77 8.70
N GLY A 19 14.84 -9.08 7.66
CA GLY A 19 14.31 -9.18 6.30
C GLY A 19 14.66 -8.00 5.41
N PHE A 20 14.24 -8.07 4.15
CA PHE A 20 14.63 -7.13 3.11
C PHE A 20 13.44 -6.72 2.26
N ARG A 21 13.40 -5.44 1.85
CA ARG A 21 12.62 -4.97 0.70
C ARG A 21 13.58 -4.79 -0.46
N PHE A 22 13.40 -5.59 -1.52
CA PHE A 22 14.20 -5.55 -2.73
C PHE A 22 13.63 -4.51 -3.67
N ASP A 23 14.45 -3.51 -3.99
CA ASP A 23 14.19 -2.49 -5.00
C ASP A 23 14.24 -3.08 -6.40
N LEU A 24 13.31 -2.67 -7.26
CA LEU A 24 13.12 -3.15 -8.63
C LEU A 24 13.35 -4.67 -8.76
N ALA A 25 12.68 -5.45 -7.90
CA ALA A 25 13.03 -6.85 -7.67
C ALA A 25 12.90 -7.73 -8.92
N ALA A 26 12.07 -7.32 -9.89
CA ALA A 26 11.95 -8.01 -11.18
C ALA A 26 13.28 -8.04 -11.96
N ALA A 27 14.14 -7.04 -11.78
CA ALA A 27 15.45 -6.98 -12.43
C ALA A 27 16.39 -8.10 -11.96
N LEU A 28 16.20 -8.62 -10.73
CA LEU A 28 16.96 -9.76 -10.20
C LEU A 28 16.57 -11.09 -10.86
N ALA A 29 15.38 -11.14 -11.46
CA ALA A 29 14.81 -12.31 -12.11
C ALA A 29 14.96 -12.27 -13.65
N ARG A 30 15.68 -11.27 -14.18
CA ARG A 30 15.95 -11.20 -15.61
C ARG A 30 17.00 -12.22 -16.04
N GLU A 31 16.60 -13.12 -16.93
CA GLU A 31 17.52 -13.97 -17.68
C GLU A 31 17.47 -13.57 -19.16
N LEU A 32 18.58 -13.08 -19.69
CA LEU A 32 18.70 -12.51 -21.04
C LEU A 32 17.74 -11.32 -21.28
N PHE A 33 16.54 -11.57 -21.81
CA PHE A 33 15.53 -10.56 -22.18
C PHE A 33 14.21 -10.74 -21.44
N ASP A 34 13.97 -11.90 -20.83
CA ASP A 34 12.70 -12.24 -20.18
C ASP A 34 12.86 -12.27 -18.66
N VAL A 35 11.76 -12.03 -17.95
CA VAL A 35 11.68 -12.17 -16.49
C VAL A 35 11.15 -13.56 -16.18
N ASP A 36 11.99 -14.43 -15.61
CA ASP A 36 11.61 -15.80 -15.26
C ASP A 36 11.45 -15.94 -13.73
N ARG A 37 10.27 -16.42 -13.32
CA ARG A 37 9.95 -16.76 -11.92
C ARG A 37 10.84 -17.88 -11.37
N LEU A 38 11.49 -18.64 -12.25
CA LEU A 38 12.42 -19.72 -11.93
C LEU A 38 13.89 -19.28 -12.07
N SER A 39 14.17 -17.97 -11.99
CA SER A 39 15.56 -17.50 -12.04
C SER A 39 16.41 -18.18 -10.97
N ALA A 40 17.67 -18.45 -11.32
CA ALA A 40 18.63 -19.07 -10.39
C ALA A 40 18.78 -18.30 -9.07
N PHE A 41 18.38 -17.02 -9.00
CA PHE A 41 18.37 -16.24 -7.77
C PHE A 41 17.30 -16.71 -6.77
N PHE A 42 16.06 -16.92 -7.22
CA PHE A 42 14.96 -17.32 -6.33
C PHE A 42 15.18 -18.72 -5.76
N ASP A 43 15.62 -19.66 -6.60
CA ASP A 43 15.93 -21.03 -6.16
C ASP A 43 17.00 -21.04 -5.06
N VAL A 44 18.06 -20.24 -5.23
CA VAL A 44 19.17 -20.18 -4.27
C VAL A 44 18.74 -19.49 -2.97
N ILE A 45 17.89 -18.47 -3.01
CA ILE A 45 17.31 -17.85 -1.80
C ILE A 45 16.42 -18.84 -1.05
N HIS A 46 15.54 -19.56 -1.76
CA HIS A 46 14.61 -20.48 -1.11
C HIS A 46 15.28 -21.68 -0.47
N GLN A 47 16.39 -22.15 -1.04
CA GLN A 47 17.17 -23.26 -0.48
C GLN A 47 18.14 -22.83 0.61
N ASP A 48 18.34 -21.52 0.81
CA ASP A 48 19.27 -20.99 1.78
C ASP A 48 18.75 -21.19 3.22
N PRO A 49 19.49 -21.85 4.12
CA PRO A 49 19.01 -22.14 5.47
C PRO A 49 18.86 -20.88 6.36
N VAL A 50 19.52 -19.77 6.01
CA VAL A 50 19.42 -18.50 6.72
C VAL A 50 18.35 -17.63 6.06
N LEU A 51 18.44 -17.42 4.75
CA LEU A 51 17.60 -16.45 4.04
C LEU A 51 16.17 -16.93 3.81
N SER A 52 15.91 -18.24 3.81
CA SER A 52 14.54 -18.77 3.79
C SER A 52 13.73 -18.47 5.05
N GLN A 53 14.38 -18.01 6.13
CA GLN A 53 13.75 -17.74 7.43
C GLN A 53 13.45 -16.25 7.66
N VAL A 54 13.90 -15.36 6.78
CA VAL A 54 13.69 -13.91 6.93
C VAL A 54 12.54 -13.40 6.06
N LYS A 55 12.07 -12.18 6.33
CA LYS A 55 11.00 -11.57 5.51
C LYS A 55 11.57 -11.10 4.18
N LEU A 56 10.92 -11.48 3.09
CA LEU A 56 11.31 -11.06 1.73
C LEU A 56 10.15 -10.27 1.14
N ILE A 57 10.40 -8.98 0.86
CA ILE A 57 9.45 -8.07 0.24
C ILE A 57 10.00 -7.63 -1.10
N ALA A 58 9.21 -7.72 -2.16
CA ALA A 58 9.58 -7.27 -3.50
C ALA A 58 8.89 -5.95 -3.85
N GLU A 59 9.60 -5.07 -4.54
CA GLU A 59 9.00 -4.19 -5.53
C GLU A 59 8.79 -5.01 -6.82
N PRO A 60 7.56 -5.44 -7.14
CA PRO A 60 7.34 -6.47 -8.14
C PRO A 60 7.29 -5.88 -9.56
N TRP A 61 8.19 -4.95 -9.87
CA TRP A 61 8.36 -4.41 -11.21
C TRP A 61 9.79 -3.96 -11.47
N ASP A 62 10.11 -3.70 -12.74
CA ASP A 62 11.26 -2.92 -13.15
C ASP A 62 10.91 -2.04 -14.38
N VAL A 63 11.86 -1.23 -14.82
CA VAL A 63 11.67 -0.29 -15.95
C VAL A 63 11.75 -0.95 -17.33
N GLY A 64 12.13 -2.23 -17.41
CA GLY A 64 12.32 -2.92 -18.69
C GLY A 64 11.01 -3.49 -19.25
N PRO A 65 10.99 -3.85 -20.55
CA PRO A 65 9.84 -4.54 -21.15
C PRO A 65 9.50 -5.82 -20.38
N GLY A 66 8.20 -6.06 -20.16
CA GLY A 66 7.73 -7.21 -19.36
C GLY A 66 8.08 -7.14 -17.87
N GLY A 67 8.57 -5.99 -17.39
CA GLY A 67 9.02 -5.80 -16.02
C GLY A 67 7.92 -5.86 -14.98
N TYR A 68 6.66 -5.59 -15.32
CA TYR A 68 5.55 -5.57 -14.37
C TYR A 68 5.13 -6.99 -13.94
N GLN A 69 5.47 -7.37 -12.71
CA GLN A 69 5.38 -8.72 -12.17
C GLN A 69 4.55 -8.79 -10.88
N VAL A 70 3.60 -7.87 -10.68
CA VAL A 70 2.68 -7.93 -9.54
C VAL A 70 1.90 -9.25 -9.57
N GLY A 71 1.86 -9.95 -8.44
CA GLY A 71 1.26 -11.27 -8.30
C GLY A 71 2.14 -12.39 -8.87
N ASN A 72 3.34 -12.10 -9.35
CA ASN A 72 4.16 -13.09 -10.04
C ASN A 72 5.39 -13.56 -9.22
N PHE A 73 5.65 -13.00 -8.04
CA PHE A 73 6.74 -13.50 -7.20
C PHE A 73 6.35 -14.84 -6.53
N PRO A 74 7.34 -15.70 -6.25
CA PRO A 74 7.05 -17.01 -5.71
C PRO A 74 6.58 -16.93 -4.25
N VAL A 75 6.09 -18.06 -3.73
CA VAL A 75 5.74 -18.21 -2.31
C VAL A 75 6.90 -17.77 -1.38
N LEU A 76 6.56 -17.40 -0.15
CA LEU A 76 7.42 -16.74 0.85
C LEU A 76 7.71 -15.26 0.60
N TRP A 77 7.49 -14.76 -0.62
CA TRP A 77 7.61 -13.33 -0.90
C TRP A 77 6.29 -12.61 -0.62
N SER A 78 6.43 -11.42 -0.04
CA SER A 78 5.38 -10.40 -0.06
C SER A 78 5.74 -9.35 -1.12
N GLU A 79 4.74 -8.68 -1.66
CA GLU A 79 4.93 -7.73 -2.75
C GLU A 79 4.28 -6.39 -2.41
N TRP A 80 4.96 -5.30 -2.75
CA TRP A 80 4.33 -3.99 -2.82
C TRP A 80 3.16 -4.02 -3.80
N ASN A 81 1.95 -3.86 -3.28
CA ASN A 81 0.75 -3.93 -4.08
C ASN A 81 0.44 -2.57 -4.72
N GLY A 82 1.09 -2.31 -5.87
CA GLY A 82 0.84 -1.12 -6.67
C GLY A 82 -0.61 -0.98 -7.10
N VAL A 83 -1.30 -2.10 -7.37
CA VAL A 83 -2.73 -2.11 -7.73
C VAL A 83 -3.61 -1.64 -6.57
N TYR A 84 -3.27 -2.00 -5.32
CA TYR A 84 -3.95 -1.48 -4.13
C TYR A 84 -3.77 0.03 -4.02
N ARG A 85 -2.53 0.53 -4.05
CA ARG A 85 -2.21 1.97 -3.95
C ARG A 85 -3.07 2.77 -4.92
N ASP A 86 -2.99 2.37 -6.18
CA ASP A 86 -3.66 2.96 -7.33
C ASP A 86 -5.19 2.97 -7.18
N THR A 87 -5.78 1.81 -6.90
CA THR A 87 -7.24 1.66 -6.77
C THR A 87 -7.80 2.44 -5.57
N ILE A 88 -7.10 2.43 -4.43
CA ILE A 88 -7.58 3.13 -3.24
C ILE A 88 -7.47 4.65 -3.42
N ARG A 89 -6.38 5.14 -4.03
CA ARG A 89 -6.27 6.54 -4.45
C ARG A 89 -7.45 6.91 -5.35
N ASP A 90 -7.67 6.16 -6.42
CA ASP A 90 -8.77 6.38 -7.36
C ASP A 90 -10.15 6.35 -6.70
N PHE A 91 -10.40 5.42 -5.78
CA PHE A 91 -11.69 5.33 -5.09
C PHE A 91 -12.02 6.62 -4.33
N TRP A 92 -11.06 7.15 -3.56
CA TRP A 92 -11.29 8.34 -2.74
C TRP A 92 -11.36 9.65 -3.53
N ARG A 93 -10.82 9.67 -4.76
CA ARG A 93 -11.06 10.75 -5.74
C ARG A 93 -12.28 10.51 -6.65
N GLY A 94 -13.00 9.40 -6.49
CA GLY A 94 -14.24 9.12 -7.24
C GLY A 94 -14.05 8.47 -8.62
N HIS A 95 -12.89 7.86 -8.88
CA HIS A 95 -12.48 7.28 -10.16
C HIS A 95 -12.38 5.74 -10.18
N ALA A 96 -12.66 5.04 -9.07
CA ALA A 96 -12.69 3.57 -9.02
C ALA A 96 -14.09 3.01 -8.71
N SER A 97 -14.35 1.80 -9.18
CA SER A 97 -15.58 1.09 -8.84
C SER A 97 -15.55 0.56 -7.41
N ARG A 98 -16.74 0.37 -6.80
CA ARG A 98 -16.84 -0.29 -5.50
C ARG A 98 -16.40 -1.76 -5.53
N GLY A 99 -16.46 -2.43 -6.68
CA GLY A 99 -15.98 -3.80 -6.86
C GLY A 99 -14.45 -3.89 -6.76
N ASP A 100 -13.75 -2.99 -7.47
CA ASP A 100 -12.29 -2.92 -7.39
C ASP A 100 -11.84 -2.57 -5.97
N PHE A 101 -12.49 -1.57 -5.36
CA PHE A 101 -12.24 -1.21 -3.97
C PHE A 101 -12.46 -2.37 -3.00
N ALA A 102 -13.56 -3.13 -3.14
CA ALA A 102 -13.84 -4.29 -2.30
C ALA A 102 -12.80 -5.40 -2.47
N SER A 103 -12.31 -5.64 -3.70
CA SER A 103 -11.23 -6.60 -3.95
C SER A 103 -9.94 -6.20 -3.22
N ARG A 104 -9.58 -4.92 -3.27
CA ARG A 104 -8.40 -4.39 -2.56
C ARG A 104 -8.57 -4.43 -1.05
N LEU A 105 -9.73 -4.03 -0.53
CA LEU A 105 -10.06 -4.04 0.89
C LEU A 105 -10.01 -5.46 1.49
N SER A 106 -10.37 -6.47 0.69
CA SER A 106 -10.42 -7.89 1.10
C SER A 106 -9.13 -8.68 0.85
N GLY A 107 -8.02 -7.99 0.54
CA GLY A 107 -6.69 -8.59 0.50
C GLY A 107 -6.19 -8.96 -0.88
N SER A 108 -6.86 -8.51 -1.95
CA SER A 108 -6.45 -8.72 -3.35
C SER A 108 -6.29 -10.20 -3.70
N ALA A 109 -7.31 -11.00 -3.38
CA ALA A 109 -7.34 -12.44 -3.64
C ALA A 109 -7.11 -12.78 -5.12
N ASP A 110 -7.56 -11.92 -6.03
CA ASP A 110 -7.33 -12.03 -7.47
C ASP A 110 -5.85 -11.99 -7.89
N LEU A 111 -4.96 -11.46 -7.03
CA LEU A 111 -3.51 -11.42 -7.30
C LEU A 111 -2.75 -12.56 -6.61
N TYR A 112 -3.20 -12.99 -5.43
CA TYR A 112 -2.36 -13.76 -4.51
C TYR A 112 -2.98 -15.10 -4.03
N GLN A 113 -4.24 -15.41 -4.36
CA GLN A 113 -4.90 -16.60 -3.81
C GLN A 113 -4.51 -17.90 -4.54
N ASP A 114 -4.21 -17.83 -5.84
CA ASP A 114 -4.18 -19.01 -6.71
C ASP A 114 -2.84 -19.78 -6.70
N ASP A 115 -1.81 -19.28 -6.01
CA ASP A 115 -0.47 -19.90 -5.97
C ASP A 115 0.00 -20.31 -4.56
N GLY A 116 -0.93 -20.42 -3.62
CA GLY A 116 -0.66 -20.86 -2.25
C GLY A 116 -0.17 -19.76 -1.31
N ARG A 117 -0.09 -18.52 -1.77
CA ARG A 117 0.10 -17.36 -0.89
C ARG A 117 -1.17 -17.04 -0.11
N SER A 118 -1.02 -16.15 0.87
CA SER A 118 -2.09 -15.68 1.75
C SER A 118 -2.22 -14.16 1.66
N PRO A 119 -3.23 -13.52 2.28
CA PRO A 119 -3.39 -12.07 2.22
C PRO A 119 -2.14 -11.30 2.64
N VAL A 120 -1.30 -11.88 3.51
CA VAL A 120 -0.07 -11.25 4.00
C VAL A 120 0.95 -10.97 2.90
N ALA A 121 0.87 -11.69 1.77
CA ALA A 121 1.71 -11.47 0.60
C ALA A 121 1.43 -10.10 -0.05
N SER A 122 0.27 -9.51 0.22
CA SER A 122 -0.03 -8.14 -0.20
C SER A 122 0.49 -7.14 0.82
N ILE A 123 1.53 -6.39 0.45
CA ILE A 123 1.92 -5.17 1.16
C ILE A 123 1.07 -4.03 0.63
N ASN A 124 0.03 -3.68 1.37
CA ASN A 124 -0.87 -2.58 1.05
C ASN A 124 -0.22 -1.26 1.47
N PHE A 125 -0.22 -0.27 0.59
CA PHE A 125 0.27 1.08 0.89
C PHE A 125 -0.50 2.11 0.07
N ILE A 126 -0.64 3.31 0.60
CA ILE A 126 -1.23 4.45 -0.13
C ILE A 126 -0.14 5.38 -0.64
N THR A 127 0.97 5.47 0.09
CA THR A 127 2.07 6.41 -0.09
C THR A 127 3.36 5.68 0.22
N ALA A 128 4.45 6.11 -0.42
CA ALA A 128 5.79 5.57 -0.27
C ALA A 128 6.78 6.72 -0.45
N HIS A 129 8.08 6.42 -0.42
CA HIS A 129 9.09 7.43 -0.75
C HIS A 129 8.99 7.90 -2.21
N ASP A 130 8.52 7.02 -3.12
CA ASP A 130 8.18 7.39 -4.49
C ASP A 130 6.79 8.03 -4.56
N GLY A 131 6.72 9.23 -5.15
CA GLY A 131 5.48 9.98 -5.30
C GLY A 131 5.20 10.90 -4.11
N PHE A 132 3.93 11.30 -3.98
CA PHE A 132 3.50 12.18 -2.91
C PHE A 132 3.47 11.51 -1.53
N THR A 133 3.72 12.34 -0.51
CA THR A 133 3.27 12.11 0.88
C THR A 133 1.74 12.06 0.98
N LEU A 134 1.20 11.63 2.12
CA LEU A 134 -0.26 11.62 2.31
C LEU A 134 -0.85 13.03 2.32
N ALA A 135 -0.12 14.00 2.89
CA ALA A 135 -0.55 15.39 2.91
C ALA A 135 -0.58 15.98 1.49
N ASP A 136 0.44 15.69 0.69
CA ASP A 136 0.53 16.23 -0.67
C ASP A 136 -0.44 15.54 -1.63
N LEU A 137 -0.70 14.24 -1.44
CA LEU A 137 -1.66 13.47 -2.22
C LEU A 137 -3.08 14.09 -2.22
N VAL A 138 -3.43 14.81 -1.16
CA VAL A 138 -4.73 15.51 -1.02
C VAL A 138 -4.61 17.03 -1.21
N SER A 139 -3.42 17.54 -1.55
CA SER A 139 -3.15 18.98 -1.63
C SER A 139 -2.62 19.44 -2.99
N TYR A 140 -2.19 18.52 -3.86
CA TYR A 140 -1.61 18.84 -5.16
C TYR A 140 -2.19 17.98 -6.27
N GLU A 141 -2.50 18.59 -7.40
CA GLU A 141 -2.93 17.92 -8.63
C GLU A 141 -1.72 17.64 -9.53
N HIS A 142 -0.71 18.50 -9.48
CA HIS A 142 0.51 18.41 -10.27
C HIS A 142 1.72 18.29 -9.34
N LYS A 143 2.79 17.68 -9.84
CA LYS A 143 4.09 17.68 -9.16
C LYS A 143 4.73 19.06 -9.29
N HIS A 144 5.56 19.40 -8.31
CA HIS A 144 6.35 20.63 -8.19
C HIS A 144 7.77 20.20 -7.83
N ASN A 145 8.49 19.64 -8.80
CA ASN A 145 9.83 19.09 -8.65
C ASN A 145 10.91 20.09 -9.09
N GLU A 146 10.61 21.38 -9.21
CA GLU A 146 11.53 22.41 -9.73
C GLU A 146 12.85 22.45 -8.97
N ASP A 147 12.82 22.19 -7.66
CA ASP A 147 13.99 22.15 -6.78
C ASP A 147 14.97 21.01 -7.14
N ASN A 148 14.55 20.01 -7.94
CA ASN A 148 15.39 18.92 -8.41
C ASN A 148 16.28 19.33 -9.60
N LEU A 149 16.05 20.52 -10.20
CA LEU A 149 16.83 21.08 -11.30
C LEU A 149 16.80 20.27 -12.61
N GLU A 150 15.70 19.54 -12.87
CA GLU A 150 15.47 18.79 -14.11
C GLU A 150 14.36 19.38 -15.00
N ASP A 151 14.00 20.64 -14.77
CA ASP A 151 12.88 21.36 -15.41
C ASP A 151 11.52 20.66 -15.18
N ASP A 152 11.29 20.14 -13.97
CA ASP A 152 10.08 19.39 -13.57
C ASP A 152 9.80 18.14 -14.44
N ARG A 153 10.82 17.60 -15.11
CA ARG A 153 10.65 16.41 -15.99
C ARG A 153 10.74 15.09 -15.24
N ASP A 154 11.34 15.09 -14.06
CA ASP A 154 11.50 13.91 -13.22
C ASP A 154 10.24 13.62 -12.38
N GLY A 155 10.14 12.42 -11.80
CA GLY A 155 8.96 11.97 -11.08
C GLY A 155 7.80 11.51 -11.99
N THR A 156 6.79 10.88 -11.39
CA THR A 156 5.59 10.43 -12.12
C THR A 156 4.65 11.60 -12.43
N ASP A 157 3.98 11.57 -13.57
CA ASP A 157 2.88 12.50 -13.90
C ASP A 157 1.50 11.93 -13.53
N ASP A 158 1.39 10.62 -13.25
CA ASP A 158 0.15 9.97 -12.81
C ASP A 158 0.19 9.70 -11.30
N ASN A 159 -0.05 10.74 -10.50
CA ASN A 159 -0.02 10.65 -9.04
C ASN A 159 -1.32 10.07 -8.44
N ARG A 160 -2.41 10.16 -9.20
CA ARG A 160 -3.77 9.85 -8.75
C ARG A 160 -4.18 10.63 -7.49
N SER A 161 -3.72 11.87 -7.41
CA SER A 161 -4.02 12.81 -6.33
C SER A 161 -5.30 13.59 -6.61
N TRP A 162 -5.71 14.38 -5.63
CA TRP A 162 -6.75 15.40 -5.78
C TRP A 162 -6.49 16.52 -4.78
N ASN A 163 -6.29 17.74 -5.28
CA ASN A 163 -5.92 18.89 -4.45
C ASN A 163 -7.05 19.45 -3.55
N CYS A 164 -8.24 18.82 -3.61
CA CYS A 164 -9.44 19.19 -2.85
C CYS A 164 -10.00 20.59 -3.16
N GLY A 165 -9.58 21.22 -4.26
CA GLY A 165 -10.10 22.50 -4.76
C GLY A 165 -9.09 23.65 -4.82
N ALA A 166 -7.89 23.47 -4.25
CA ALA A 166 -6.80 24.46 -4.29
C ALA A 166 -5.47 23.74 -4.46
N GLU A 167 -4.55 24.28 -5.25
CA GLU A 167 -3.20 23.71 -5.40
C GLU A 167 -2.30 24.22 -4.27
N GLY A 168 -1.70 23.30 -3.51
CA GLY A 168 -0.81 23.62 -2.39
C GLY A 168 -1.53 24.14 -1.14
N GLU A 169 -0.82 24.92 -0.33
CA GLU A 169 -1.33 25.49 0.92
C GLU A 169 -2.52 26.44 0.69
N THR A 170 -3.47 26.44 1.62
CA THR A 170 -4.66 27.29 1.55
C THR A 170 -5.21 27.63 2.92
N ASP A 171 -5.78 28.83 3.04
CA ASP A 171 -6.50 29.30 4.23
C ASP A 171 -8.02 29.03 4.14
N ASP A 172 -8.51 28.46 3.04
CA ASP A 172 -9.93 28.08 2.93
C ASP A 172 -10.22 26.90 3.89
N LEU A 173 -10.89 27.22 4.99
CA LEU A 173 -11.22 26.27 6.05
C LEU A 173 -12.02 25.07 5.54
N ALA A 174 -12.87 25.23 4.52
CA ALA A 174 -13.64 24.12 3.96
C ALA A 174 -12.74 23.12 3.23
N ILE A 175 -11.71 23.61 2.52
CA ILE A 175 -10.70 22.77 1.85
C ILE A 175 -9.81 22.09 2.89
N VAL A 176 -9.34 22.83 3.90
CA VAL A 176 -8.52 22.27 4.99
C VAL A 176 -9.26 21.14 5.73
N GLU A 177 -10.54 21.33 6.06
CA GLU A 177 -11.36 20.29 6.69
C GLU A 177 -11.55 19.07 5.77
N LEU A 178 -11.79 19.30 4.47
CA LEU A 178 -11.93 18.24 3.48
C LEU A 178 -10.64 17.41 3.37
N ARG A 179 -9.47 18.05 3.26
CA ARG A 179 -8.17 17.37 3.22
C ARG A 179 -7.92 16.56 4.48
N SER A 180 -8.18 17.16 5.64
CA SER A 180 -8.10 16.51 6.95
C SER A 180 -8.97 15.24 7.01
N ARG A 181 -10.17 15.27 6.42
CA ARG A 181 -11.04 14.10 6.27
C ARG A 181 -10.49 13.07 5.27
N GLN A 182 -9.95 13.48 4.13
CA GLN A 182 -9.38 12.57 3.14
C GLN A 182 -8.16 11.81 3.66
N GLN A 183 -7.26 12.47 4.39
CA GLN A 183 -6.14 11.79 5.04
C GLN A 183 -6.63 10.69 6.00
N ARG A 184 -7.67 10.98 6.80
CA ARG A 184 -8.28 10.00 7.70
C ARG A 184 -8.99 8.87 6.96
N ASN A 185 -9.65 9.14 5.84
CA ASN A 185 -10.28 8.14 4.97
C ASN A 185 -9.24 7.15 4.43
N LEU A 186 -8.13 7.66 3.90
CA LEU A 186 -7.04 6.87 3.33
C LEU A 186 -6.33 6.03 4.42
N LEU A 187 -5.98 6.63 5.56
CA LEU A 187 -5.40 5.93 6.70
C LEU A 187 -6.32 4.85 7.26
N THR A 188 -7.62 5.15 7.38
CA THR A 188 -8.62 4.18 7.85
C THR A 188 -8.67 3.00 6.89
N THR A 189 -8.79 3.27 5.58
CA THR A 189 -8.81 2.23 4.55
C THR A 189 -7.58 1.34 4.64
N LEU A 190 -6.38 1.93 4.68
CA LEU A 190 -5.12 1.21 4.82
C LEU A 190 -5.10 0.27 6.04
N LEU A 191 -5.50 0.78 7.21
CA LEU A 191 -5.38 0.05 8.46
C LEU A 191 -6.51 -0.95 8.72
N ILE A 192 -7.61 -0.91 7.95
CA ILE A 192 -8.70 -1.92 8.03
C ILE A 192 -8.65 -2.96 6.90
N SER A 193 -7.95 -2.68 5.79
CA SER A 193 -7.78 -3.66 4.69
C SER A 193 -7.12 -4.95 5.16
N GLN A 194 -7.51 -6.08 4.58
CA GLN A 194 -6.81 -7.35 4.73
C GLN A 194 -5.45 -7.28 4.03
N GLY A 195 -4.44 -7.95 4.59
CA GLY A 195 -3.05 -7.92 4.13
C GLY A 195 -2.11 -7.22 5.12
N THR A 196 -0.95 -6.77 4.65
CA THR A 196 0.06 -6.12 5.50
C THR A 196 0.12 -4.63 5.17
N PRO A 197 -0.34 -3.72 6.06
CA PRO A 197 -0.28 -2.29 5.79
C PRO A 197 1.14 -1.76 5.98
N MET A 198 1.60 -0.95 5.04
CA MET A 198 2.82 -0.13 5.12
C MET A 198 2.42 1.34 5.19
N LEU A 199 2.85 2.01 6.26
CA LEU A 199 2.69 3.44 6.46
C LEU A 199 4.00 4.14 6.08
N LEU A 200 3.94 5.15 5.22
CA LEU A 200 5.07 6.03 4.96
C LEU A 200 5.32 6.88 6.21
N GLY A 201 6.54 6.85 6.73
CA GLY A 201 6.87 7.61 7.93
C GLY A 201 6.70 9.12 7.70
N GLY A 202 6.08 9.79 8.66
CA GLY A 202 5.75 11.20 8.62
C GLY A 202 4.32 11.48 8.15
N ASP A 203 3.65 10.53 7.48
CA ASP A 203 2.24 10.71 7.11
C ASP A 203 1.33 10.86 8.33
N GLU A 204 1.68 10.22 9.46
CA GLU A 204 0.98 10.39 10.72
C GLU A 204 1.12 11.80 11.33
N LEU A 205 2.09 12.58 10.85
CA LEU A 205 2.33 13.97 11.25
C LEU A 205 1.81 14.97 10.21
N GLY A 206 1.34 14.49 9.06
CA GLY A 206 1.02 15.34 7.91
C GLY A 206 2.26 15.90 7.23
N ARG A 207 3.38 15.15 7.21
CA ARG A 207 4.61 15.54 6.51
C ARG A 207 4.29 15.89 5.06
N THR A 208 4.83 17.01 4.60
CA THR A 208 4.70 17.52 3.23
C THR A 208 6.09 17.65 2.61
N GLN A 209 6.16 17.42 1.30
CA GLN A 209 7.29 17.73 0.43
C GLN A 209 6.91 18.87 -0.52
N GLN A 210 5.94 19.70 -0.14
CA GLN A 210 5.46 20.88 -0.86
C GLN A 210 5.08 20.62 -2.33
N GLY A 211 4.58 19.43 -2.63
CA GLY A 211 4.23 19.04 -4.00
C GLY A 211 5.40 18.46 -4.80
N ASN A 212 6.58 18.30 -4.22
CA ASN A 212 7.63 17.50 -4.83
C ASN A 212 7.31 16.01 -4.64
N ASN A 213 7.11 15.30 -5.74
CA ASN A 213 6.76 13.86 -5.72
C ASN A 213 7.97 12.95 -5.98
N ASN A 214 9.17 13.53 -6.05
CA ASN A 214 10.41 12.84 -6.35
C ASN A 214 11.59 13.48 -5.60
N ALA A 215 11.46 13.65 -4.29
CA ALA A 215 12.44 14.38 -3.47
C ALA A 215 13.74 13.57 -3.19
N TRP A 216 14.19 12.77 -4.15
CA TRP A 216 15.31 11.84 -4.01
C TRP A 216 16.67 12.52 -3.79
N CYS A 217 16.83 13.74 -4.30
CA CYS A 217 18.04 14.55 -4.20
C CYS A 217 17.94 15.70 -3.18
N GLN A 218 16.86 15.76 -2.42
CA GLN A 218 16.57 16.86 -1.50
C GLN A 218 16.99 16.49 -0.08
N ASP A 219 18.24 16.74 0.28
CA ASP A 219 18.80 16.57 1.64
C ASP A 219 18.59 17.86 2.47
N ASN A 220 17.32 18.25 2.68
CA ASN A 220 16.94 19.53 3.30
C ASN A 220 15.53 19.50 3.92
N GLU A 221 15.03 20.66 4.38
CA GLU A 221 13.74 20.84 5.04
C GLU A 221 12.54 20.28 4.25
N LEU A 222 12.65 20.15 2.93
CA LEU A 222 11.61 19.55 2.10
C LEU A 222 11.37 18.08 2.44
N SER A 223 12.43 17.33 2.75
CA SER A 223 12.33 15.90 3.04
C SER A 223 12.42 15.59 4.54
N TRP A 224 12.93 16.52 5.35
CA TRP A 224 13.11 16.36 6.79
C TRP A 224 11.79 16.19 7.53
N TYR A 225 11.87 15.48 8.66
CA TYR A 225 10.73 15.39 9.56
C TYR A 225 10.64 16.69 10.33
N ASP A 226 9.55 17.43 10.10
CA ASP A 226 9.15 18.51 10.99
C ASP A 226 8.46 17.92 12.22
N TRP A 227 9.15 18.00 13.36
CA TRP A 227 8.65 17.55 14.67
C TRP A 227 7.96 18.69 15.46
N GLY A 228 7.71 19.83 14.82
CA GLY A 228 7.17 21.04 15.43
C GLY A 228 5.82 20.87 16.15
N GLU A 229 5.34 21.97 16.71
CA GLU A 229 4.18 21.98 17.62
C GLU A 229 2.82 22.18 16.92
N ASP A 230 2.68 21.97 15.59
CA ASP A 230 1.38 22.13 14.92
C ASP A 230 0.35 21.19 15.59
N PRO A 231 -0.71 21.75 16.23
CA PRO A 231 -1.73 20.94 16.89
C PRO A 231 -2.40 19.94 15.94
N ARG A 232 -2.54 20.25 14.65
CA ARG A 232 -3.16 19.37 13.63
C ARG A 232 -2.36 18.10 13.42
N SER A 233 -1.03 18.19 13.45
CA SER A 233 -0.13 17.03 13.40
C SER A 233 -0.33 16.14 14.63
N GLY A 234 -0.59 16.73 15.80
CA GLY A 234 -0.95 16.00 17.02
C GLY A 234 -2.23 15.19 16.87
N GLU A 235 -3.29 15.80 16.33
CA GLU A 235 -4.59 15.14 16.12
C GLU A 235 -4.51 13.96 15.13
N LEU A 236 -3.83 14.15 14.00
CA LEU A 236 -3.66 13.10 12.99
C LEU A 236 -2.81 11.94 13.54
N ARG A 237 -1.77 12.25 14.31
CA ARG A 237 -0.93 11.25 14.97
C ARG A 237 -1.76 10.41 15.94
N ASP A 238 -2.57 11.05 16.78
CA ASP A 238 -3.41 10.34 17.74
C ASP A 238 -4.49 9.50 17.06
N PHE A 239 -5.08 10.01 15.98
CA PHE A 239 -5.99 9.24 15.12
C PHE A 239 -5.30 8.00 14.52
N THR A 240 -4.10 8.16 13.96
CA THR A 240 -3.32 7.06 13.37
C THR A 240 -2.96 6.02 14.43
N ARG A 241 -2.53 6.45 15.63
CA ARG A 241 -2.26 5.54 16.76
C ARG A 241 -3.50 4.73 17.15
N ARG A 242 -4.68 5.37 17.16
CA ARG A 242 -5.95 4.69 17.46
C ARG A 242 -6.29 3.64 16.40
N LEU A 243 -6.08 3.91 15.11
CA LEU A 243 -6.30 2.94 14.04
C LEU A 243 -5.32 1.76 14.12
N ILE A 244 -4.04 2.03 14.39
CA ILE A 244 -3.03 0.96 14.59
C ILE A 244 -3.43 0.08 15.78
N ARG A 245 -3.85 0.69 16.89
CA ARG A 245 -4.34 -0.04 18.06
C ARG A 245 -5.55 -0.91 17.73
N LEU A 246 -6.54 -0.36 17.03
CA LEU A 246 -7.72 -1.09 16.56
C LEU A 246 -7.31 -2.33 15.76
N ARG A 247 -6.46 -2.18 14.74
CA ARG A 247 -5.96 -3.31 13.94
C ARG A 247 -5.26 -4.37 14.78
N ARG A 248 -4.46 -3.95 15.77
CA ARG A 248 -3.75 -4.89 16.66
C ARG A 248 -4.69 -5.68 17.56
N GLU A 249 -5.68 -5.01 18.14
CA GLU A 249 -6.65 -5.60 19.08
C GLU A 249 -7.69 -6.51 18.39
N HIS A 250 -7.88 -6.38 17.07
CA HIS A 250 -8.86 -7.15 16.31
C HIS A 250 -8.22 -8.12 15.30
N PRO A 251 -8.08 -9.42 15.60
CA PRO A 251 -7.51 -10.43 14.70
C PRO A 251 -8.18 -10.52 13.34
N VAL A 252 -9.48 -10.21 13.26
CA VAL A 252 -10.25 -10.19 12.00
C VAL A 252 -9.69 -9.22 10.95
N LEU A 253 -8.88 -8.24 11.35
CA LEU A 253 -8.20 -7.31 10.43
C LEU A 253 -6.79 -7.79 10.04
N ARG A 254 -6.32 -8.92 10.59
CA ARG A 254 -4.97 -9.48 10.41
C ARG A 254 -5.05 -10.97 10.04
N ARG A 255 -5.99 -11.31 9.16
CA ARG A 255 -6.25 -12.70 8.77
C ARG A 255 -5.07 -13.32 8.05
N GLN A 256 -4.88 -14.62 8.26
CA GLN A 256 -3.92 -15.45 7.52
C GLN A 256 -4.56 -16.18 6.33
N SER A 257 -5.87 -16.05 6.13
CA SER A 257 -6.62 -16.69 5.06
C SER A 257 -7.54 -15.68 4.37
N PHE A 258 -7.71 -15.85 3.06
CA PHE A 258 -8.64 -15.05 2.28
C PHE A 258 -10.08 -15.28 2.74
N LEU A 259 -10.88 -14.21 2.63
CA LEU A 259 -12.32 -14.26 2.85
C LEU A 259 -13.00 -15.05 1.72
N ARG A 260 -13.87 -16.00 2.08
CA ARG A 260 -14.54 -16.91 1.15
C ARG A 260 -16.01 -16.54 0.93
N GLY A 261 -16.59 -15.71 1.78
CA GLY A 261 -18.03 -15.42 1.80
C GLY A 261 -18.86 -16.65 2.18
N ARG A 262 -18.29 -17.55 2.98
CA ARG A 262 -18.92 -18.82 3.41
C ARG A 262 -18.97 -18.91 4.91
N ASP A 263 -19.96 -19.66 5.40
CA ASP A 263 -20.14 -19.92 6.83
C ASP A 263 -18.85 -20.47 7.43
N ILE A 264 -18.46 -19.90 8.58
CA ILE A 264 -17.31 -20.35 9.35
C ILE A 264 -17.81 -21.45 10.28
N ASP A 265 -17.04 -22.53 10.44
CA ASP A 265 -17.34 -23.57 11.43
C ASP A 265 -17.55 -22.93 12.82
N ASP A 266 -18.59 -23.36 13.55
CA ASP A 266 -19.06 -22.75 14.82
C ASP A 266 -19.77 -21.38 14.72
N SER A 267 -20.05 -20.89 13.50
CA SER A 267 -20.83 -19.69 13.24
C SER A 267 -21.87 -19.91 12.13
N ASP A 268 -23.15 -19.68 12.42
CA ASP A 268 -24.23 -19.65 11.40
C ASP A 268 -24.15 -18.41 10.46
N LEU A 269 -23.01 -17.71 10.47
CA LEU A 269 -22.73 -16.52 9.68
C LEU A 269 -21.42 -16.71 8.89
N PRO A 270 -21.34 -16.20 7.65
CA PRO A 270 -20.11 -16.25 6.87
C PRO A 270 -19.06 -15.29 7.38
N ASP A 271 -17.83 -15.52 6.92
CA ASP A 271 -16.66 -14.69 7.23
C ASP A 271 -16.78 -13.24 6.75
N VAL A 272 -17.53 -12.99 5.67
CA VAL A 272 -17.81 -11.64 5.16
C VAL A 272 -19.21 -11.48 4.58
N TRP A 273 -19.82 -10.31 4.79
CA TRP A 273 -20.97 -9.83 4.03
C TRP A 273 -20.74 -8.42 3.49
N TRP A 274 -21.33 -8.15 2.33
CA TRP A 274 -21.32 -6.85 1.67
C TRP A 274 -22.74 -6.31 1.54
N PHE A 275 -22.91 -5.03 1.84
CA PHE A 275 -24.20 -4.37 1.93
C PHE A 275 -24.25 -3.12 1.06
N ARG A 276 -25.44 -2.89 0.51
CA ARG A 276 -25.86 -1.63 -0.10
C ARG A 276 -26.09 -0.55 0.98
N PRO A 277 -26.17 0.73 0.60
CA PRO A 277 -26.51 1.82 1.54
C PRO A 277 -27.87 1.64 2.26
N ASP A 278 -28.80 0.91 1.63
CA ASP A 278 -30.12 0.59 2.21
C ASP A 278 -30.12 -0.63 3.16
N GLY A 279 -28.95 -1.19 3.47
CA GLY A 279 -28.77 -2.33 4.38
C GLY A 279 -29.06 -3.69 3.76
N ARG A 280 -29.43 -3.77 2.47
CA ARG A 280 -29.63 -5.05 1.77
C ARG A 280 -28.29 -5.63 1.34
N LYS A 281 -28.19 -6.97 1.31
CA LYS A 281 -27.00 -7.67 0.80
C LYS A 281 -26.76 -7.31 -0.68
N MET A 282 -25.50 -7.13 -1.05
CA MET A 282 -25.11 -6.89 -2.44
C MET A 282 -25.38 -8.13 -3.32
N THR A 283 -25.88 -7.88 -4.51
CA THR A 283 -26.04 -8.84 -5.60
C THR A 283 -24.93 -8.68 -6.63
N ARG A 284 -24.83 -9.60 -7.58
CA ARG A 284 -23.83 -9.53 -8.66
C ARG A 284 -23.91 -8.23 -9.48
N ARG A 285 -25.11 -7.68 -9.69
CA ARG A 285 -25.31 -6.44 -10.47
C ARG A 285 -24.87 -5.20 -9.70
N ASP A 286 -25.02 -5.21 -8.37
CA ASP A 286 -24.64 -4.07 -7.55
C ASP A 286 -23.13 -3.78 -7.68
N TRP A 287 -22.29 -4.79 -7.89
CA TRP A 287 -20.85 -4.60 -8.05
C TRP A 287 -20.41 -3.81 -9.29
N GLN A 288 -21.22 -3.82 -10.36
CA GLN A 288 -20.90 -3.15 -11.63
C GLN A 288 -21.53 -1.75 -11.71
N ASP A 289 -22.79 -1.62 -11.28
CA ASP A 289 -23.59 -0.42 -11.54
C ASP A 289 -24.10 0.23 -10.24
N GLY A 290 -23.29 1.08 -9.61
CA GLY A 290 -23.85 2.08 -8.71
C GLY A 290 -22.87 2.79 -7.79
N GLU A 291 -23.42 3.50 -6.83
CA GLU A 291 -22.70 4.48 -6.00
C GLU A 291 -21.48 3.87 -5.30
N PRO A 292 -20.39 4.64 -5.12
CA PRO A 292 -19.16 4.23 -4.45
C PRO A 292 -19.34 4.16 -2.92
N VAL A 293 -20.39 3.46 -2.48
CA VAL A 293 -20.78 3.29 -1.09
C VAL A 293 -21.04 1.81 -0.88
N LEU A 294 -20.44 1.26 0.19
CA LEU A 294 -20.63 -0.12 0.61
C LEU A 294 -20.59 -0.21 2.13
N GLY A 295 -21.27 -1.23 2.66
CA GLY A 295 -21.07 -1.71 4.02
C GLY A 295 -20.36 -3.06 3.97
N MET A 296 -19.40 -3.28 4.87
CA MET A 296 -18.75 -4.57 5.04
C MET A 296 -18.96 -5.07 6.46
N PHE A 297 -19.44 -6.29 6.60
CA PHE A 297 -19.42 -7.04 7.85
C PHE A 297 -18.30 -8.07 7.77
N LEU A 298 -17.46 -8.11 8.81
CA LEU A 298 -16.45 -9.14 9.00
C LEU A 298 -16.78 -9.93 10.26
N ASN A 299 -16.82 -11.25 10.13
CA ASN A 299 -17.05 -12.12 11.27
C ASN A 299 -15.76 -12.32 12.06
N GLY A 300 -15.80 -11.98 13.36
CA GLY A 300 -14.64 -12.02 14.24
C GLY A 300 -14.20 -13.42 14.69
N LEU A 301 -14.96 -14.47 14.37
CA LEU A 301 -14.68 -15.85 14.77
C LEU A 301 -13.75 -16.61 13.80
N GLY A 302 -13.53 -16.08 12.59
CA GLY A 302 -12.73 -16.75 11.55
C GLY A 302 -11.31 -16.26 11.40
#